data_AF-R7UH38-F1
#
_entry.id   AF-R7UH38-F1
#
_cell.length_a   1.000
_cell.length_b   1.000
_cell.length_c   1.000
_cell.angle_alpha   90.00
_cell.angle_beta   90.00
_cell.angle_gamma   90.00
#
_symmetry.space_group_name_H-M   'P 1'
#
loop_
_entity.id
_entity.type
_entity.pdbx_description
1 polymer ?
#
loop_
_entity_poly.entity_id
_entity_poly.type
_entity_poly.pdbx_seq_one_letter_code
_entity_poly.pdbx_strand_id
1 'polypeptide(L)'
;MAGPNRHEFNWKKHVRFFKMCLQVVPGRYASMDTTRMTVAFFAISGLDMLDQMDAIEKDRQKMVDWIYSLQYLPNAARSNEGQCGFRGSSTAGRPFDPKESSRNPVPHDSGHIAGTYSALLSLLILGDNLSKIDRPAIVAGLRKLQLSDGSFSATPEDGENDMRFVYCAACISYVLDDWSGIDRPKVIRYIKNSLTYEGAFAQGPGLEAHGGTTFCAVASLVLMGCLHEVISPSQLDRLKRWCLLRQQSGFQGRPNKPVDTCYSFWVGGTLQLLGVFNYSNNLFNRGFLEETEDSVVGGFAKWPDNSPDPLHAYFGVCGLSLMSEPGVLKMDAALNVSERSAARLRGIHSLWRDSADGGVPPLLPLEHTAFLKRCLMALPSAAATADASRSPPKHILDSYLILSSTGWLWLISVCVALIYSITWMF
;
A
#
# COMPACT_ATOMS: atom_id res chain seq x y z
N MET A 1 -13.08 16.39 -35.09
CA MET A 1 -13.87 17.16 -34.11
C MET A 1 -13.00 17.35 -32.90
N ALA A 2 -12.65 18.59 -32.55
CA ALA A 2 -11.94 18.87 -31.31
C ALA A 2 -12.85 18.42 -30.15
N GLY A 3 -12.36 17.51 -29.30
CA GLY A 3 -13.09 17.07 -28.12
C GLY A 3 -13.37 18.25 -27.18
N PRO A 4 -14.34 18.14 -26.26
CA PRO A 4 -14.59 19.18 -25.27
C PRO A 4 -13.27 19.51 -24.56
N ASN A 5 -12.96 20.80 -24.40
CA ASN A 5 -11.77 21.30 -23.70
C ASN A 5 -11.57 20.51 -22.41
N ARG A 6 -10.64 19.56 -22.41
CA ARG A 6 -10.31 18.75 -21.23
C ARG A 6 -9.68 19.71 -20.23
N HIS A 7 -10.19 19.76 -19.00
CA HIS A 7 -9.59 20.59 -17.97
C HIS A 7 -8.16 20.07 -17.73
N GLU A 8 -7.16 20.94 -17.94
CA GLU A 8 -5.77 20.59 -17.71
C GLU A 8 -5.53 20.54 -16.20
N PHE A 9 -4.99 19.43 -15.70
CA PHE A 9 -4.69 19.24 -14.29
C PHE A 9 -3.71 20.32 -13.81
N ASN A 10 -4.14 21.16 -12.86
CA ASN A 10 -3.38 22.35 -12.47
C ASN A 10 -2.36 22.07 -11.38
N TRP A 11 -1.36 21.25 -11.71
CA TRP A 11 -0.34 20.77 -10.77
C TRP A 11 0.34 21.91 -9.97
N LYS A 12 0.51 23.10 -10.55
CA LYS A 12 1.12 24.27 -9.88
C LYS A 12 0.35 24.71 -8.64
N LYS A 13 -0.99 24.67 -8.68
CA LYS A 13 -1.82 25.01 -7.52
C LYS A 13 -1.73 23.94 -6.43
N HIS A 14 -1.69 22.66 -6.81
CA HIS A 14 -1.47 21.55 -5.87
C HIS A 14 -0.11 21.65 -5.17
N VAL A 15 0.96 22.02 -5.89
CA VAL A 15 2.28 22.29 -5.28
C VAL A 15 2.18 23.40 -4.23
N ARG A 16 1.50 24.51 -4.55
CA ARG A 16 1.30 25.61 -3.60
C ARG A 16 0.50 25.14 -2.38
N PHE A 17 -0.56 24.37 -2.60
CA PHE A 17 -1.40 23.81 -1.54
C PHE A 17 -0.57 22.94 -0.57
N PHE A 18 0.19 21.97 -1.08
CA PHE A 18 1.04 21.12 -0.24
C PHE A 18 2.11 21.91 0.51
N LYS A 19 2.71 22.94 -0.11
CA LYS A 19 3.63 23.84 0.59
C LYS A 19 2.96 24.58 1.75
N MET A 20 1.73 25.03 1.58
CA MET A 20 0.98 25.68 2.67
C MET A 20 0.75 24.70 3.83
N CYS A 21 0.43 23.43 3.54
CA CYS A 21 0.26 22.39 4.57
C CYS A 21 1.53 22.14 5.40
N LEU A 22 2.72 22.35 4.82
CA LEU A 22 4.01 22.19 5.50
C LEU A 22 4.48 23.43 6.26
N GLN A 23 3.79 24.56 6.13
CA GLN A 23 4.14 25.81 6.79
C GLN A 23 3.30 26.01 8.05
N VAL A 24 2.12 26.62 7.90
CA VAL A 24 1.24 27.00 9.00
C VAL A 24 -0.18 26.61 8.61
N VAL A 25 -0.85 25.88 9.50
CA VAL A 25 -2.25 25.50 9.33
C VAL A 25 -3.15 26.39 10.20
N PRO A 26 -4.33 26.82 9.71
CA PRO A 26 -5.29 27.59 10.50
C PRO A 26 -5.77 26.84 11.75
N GLY A 27 -6.16 27.59 12.80
CA GLY A 27 -6.62 27.01 14.08
C GLY A 27 -7.81 26.05 13.98
N ARG A 28 -8.61 26.11 12.89
CA ARG A 28 -9.68 25.13 12.61
C ARG A 28 -9.19 23.69 12.44
N TYR A 29 -7.88 23.49 12.21
CA TYR A 29 -7.24 22.18 12.13
C TYR A 29 -6.63 21.72 13.46
N ALA A 30 -6.96 22.37 14.58
CA ALA A 30 -6.45 21.99 15.90
C ALA A 30 -6.74 20.52 16.28
N SER A 31 -7.84 19.94 15.77
CA SER A 31 -8.15 18.52 15.96
C SER A 31 -7.13 17.56 15.32
N MET A 32 -6.29 18.06 14.41
CA MET A 32 -5.22 17.28 13.76
C MET A 32 -3.87 17.41 14.46
N ASP A 33 -3.78 18.11 15.60
CA ASP A 33 -2.49 18.40 16.22
C ASP A 33 -1.72 17.13 16.60
N THR A 34 -2.39 16.09 17.07
CA THR A 34 -1.77 14.77 17.38
C THR A 34 -1.46 13.92 16.14
N THR A 35 -1.82 14.37 14.93
CA THR A 35 -1.61 13.64 13.66
C THR A 35 -0.87 14.47 12.60
N ARG A 36 -0.18 15.56 13.01
CA ARG A 36 0.57 16.44 12.11
C ARG A 36 1.63 15.73 11.28
N MET A 37 2.24 14.66 11.80
CA MET A 37 3.17 13.82 11.03
C MET A 37 2.49 13.19 9.80
N THR A 38 1.23 12.76 9.91
CA THR A 38 0.48 12.23 8.77
C THR A 38 0.09 13.34 7.79
N VAL A 39 -0.24 14.54 8.28
CA VAL A 39 -0.46 15.72 7.41
C VAL A 39 0.80 16.08 6.64
N ALA A 40 1.95 16.08 7.31
CA ALA A 40 3.24 16.32 6.67
C ALA A 40 3.57 15.24 5.63
N PHE A 41 3.29 13.97 5.93
CA PHE A 41 3.41 12.88 4.96
C PHE A 41 2.58 13.13 3.70
N PHE A 42 1.30 13.49 3.83
CA PHE A 42 0.46 13.78 2.67
C PHE A 42 1.03 14.90 1.79
N ALA A 43 1.56 15.95 2.40
CA ALA A 43 2.13 17.06 1.66
C ALA A 43 3.51 16.74 1.05
N ILE A 44 4.40 16.06 1.78
CA ILE A 44 5.72 15.64 1.30
C ILE A 44 5.56 14.62 0.16
N SER A 45 4.74 13.59 0.36
CA SER A 45 4.47 12.56 -0.64
C SER A 45 3.70 13.15 -1.83
N GLY A 46 2.78 14.09 -1.61
CA GLY A 46 2.10 14.80 -2.68
C GLY A 46 3.06 15.60 -3.58
N LEU A 47 4.05 16.28 -2.99
CA LEU A 47 5.10 16.97 -3.73
C LEU A 47 6.01 15.99 -4.49
N ASP A 48 6.36 14.84 -3.90
CA ASP A 48 7.12 13.79 -4.60
C ASP A 48 6.33 13.23 -5.78
N MET A 49 5.05 12.91 -5.58
CA MET A 49 4.16 12.41 -6.64
C MET A 49 4.00 13.38 -7.81
N LEU A 50 4.10 14.69 -7.57
CA LEU A 50 4.09 15.72 -8.61
C LEU A 50 5.48 16.01 -9.21
N ASP A 51 6.53 15.34 -8.73
CA ASP A 51 7.93 15.59 -9.08
C ASP A 51 8.39 17.02 -8.77
N GLN A 52 8.00 17.56 -7.61
CA GLN A 52 8.22 18.97 -7.20
C GLN A 52 8.87 19.07 -5.82
N MET A 53 9.79 18.15 -5.52
CA MET A 53 10.54 18.14 -4.25
C MET A 53 11.52 19.33 -4.12
N ASP A 54 11.97 19.89 -5.24
CA ASP A 54 12.78 21.11 -5.30
C ASP A 54 12.08 22.30 -4.65
N ALA A 55 10.74 22.31 -4.67
CA ALA A 55 9.92 23.36 -4.10
C ALA A 55 10.05 23.50 -2.56
N ILE A 56 10.59 22.47 -1.89
CA ILE A 56 10.88 22.42 -0.45
C ILE A 56 12.37 22.19 -0.13
N GLU A 57 13.26 22.25 -1.13
CA GLU A 57 14.69 21.93 -0.95
C GLU A 57 15.35 22.70 0.19
N LYS A 58 15.06 24.00 0.28
CA LYS A 58 15.66 24.91 1.27
C LYS A 58 15.30 24.56 2.71
N ASP A 59 14.16 23.90 2.91
CA ASP A 59 13.67 23.51 4.24
C ASP A 59 13.78 22.00 4.48
N ARG A 60 14.28 21.22 3.51
CA ARG A 60 14.41 19.76 3.57
C ARG A 60 15.08 19.29 4.85
N GLN A 61 16.25 19.84 5.20
CA GLN A 61 16.97 19.43 6.41
C GLN A 61 16.18 19.76 7.69
N LYS A 62 15.49 20.90 7.74
CA LYS A 62 14.64 21.26 8.89
C LYS A 62 13.48 20.29 9.05
N MET A 63 12.89 19.83 7.93
CA MET A 63 11.84 18.81 7.96
C MET A 63 12.39 17.47 8.46
N VAL A 64 13.56 17.05 7.98
CA VAL A 64 14.24 15.82 8.46
C VAL A 64 14.51 15.92 9.97
N ASP A 65 15.07 17.04 10.44
CA ASP A 65 15.34 17.26 11.86
C ASP A 65 14.04 17.29 12.68
N TRP A 66 12.99 17.93 12.17
CA TRP A 66 11.67 17.90 12.81
C TRP A 66 11.11 16.48 12.94
N ILE A 67 11.18 15.67 11.89
CA ILE A 67 10.71 14.28 11.97
C ILE A 67 11.54 13.49 12.98
N TYR A 68 12.87 13.64 12.99
CA TYR A 68 13.72 12.96 13.97
C TYR A 68 13.46 13.39 15.41
N SER A 69 13.09 14.65 15.66
CA SER A 69 12.67 15.12 16.98
C SER A 69 11.36 14.48 17.49
N LEU A 70 10.61 13.81 16.61
CA LEU A 70 9.40 13.06 16.98
C LEU A 70 9.69 11.61 17.33
N GLN A 71 10.90 11.10 17.10
CA GLN A 71 11.24 9.71 17.43
C GLN A 71 11.27 9.52 18.97
N TYR A 72 10.52 8.55 19.48
CA TYR A 72 10.60 8.14 20.89
C TYR A 72 11.66 7.05 21.01
N LEU A 73 12.84 7.41 21.51
CA LEU A 73 13.98 6.51 21.65
C LEU A 73 13.96 5.72 22.98
N PRO A 74 14.61 4.55 23.02
CA PRO A 74 14.77 3.80 24.25
C PRO A 74 15.74 4.51 25.21
N ASN A 75 15.43 4.43 26.51
CA ASN A 75 16.31 4.86 27.59
C ASN A 75 17.56 3.96 27.70
N ALA A 76 18.51 4.35 28.55
CA ALA A 76 19.75 3.59 28.72
C ALA A 76 19.52 2.12 29.16
N ALA A 77 18.46 1.87 29.92
CA ALA A 77 18.05 0.54 30.37
C ALA A 77 17.15 -0.19 29.35
N ARG A 78 16.81 0.45 28.23
CA ARG A 78 15.85 0.00 27.21
C ARG A 78 14.48 -0.41 27.79
N SER A 79 14.09 0.12 28.95
CA SER A 79 12.87 -0.30 29.66
C SER A 79 11.57 0.25 29.04
N ASN A 80 11.66 1.23 28.15
CA ASN A 80 10.55 1.86 27.42
C ASN A 80 10.48 1.42 25.93
N GLU A 81 11.18 0.35 25.54
CA GLU A 81 11.18 -0.13 24.15
C GLU A 81 9.78 -0.41 23.59
N GLY A 82 8.87 -0.92 24.42
CA GLY A 82 7.48 -1.16 24.03
C GLY A 82 6.68 0.10 23.69
N GLN A 83 7.21 1.29 23.99
CA GLN A 83 6.61 2.58 23.67
C GLN A 83 7.32 3.29 22.50
N CYS A 84 8.40 2.72 21.97
CA CYS A 84 9.22 3.36 20.94
C CYS A 84 8.54 3.39 19.57
N GLY A 85 8.88 4.40 18.77
CA GLY A 85 8.23 4.73 17.50
C GLY A 85 8.39 6.20 17.18
N PHE A 86 7.47 6.78 16.41
CA PHE A 86 7.38 8.23 16.24
C PHE A 86 6.05 8.76 16.77
N ARG A 87 6.12 9.93 17.41
CA ARG A 87 4.96 10.72 17.81
C ARG A 87 4.29 11.32 16.57
N GLY A 88 3.01 11.66 16.70
CA GLY A 88 2.31 12.39 15.64
C GLY A 88 2.60 13.90 15.64
N SER A 89 3.07 14.46 16.77
CA SER A 89 3.57 15.83 16.89
C SER A 89 4.29 16.04 18.23
N SER A 90 4.65 17.28 18.56
CA SER A 90 5.28 17.68 19.81
C SER A 90 4.27 18.01 20.94
N THR A 91 2.99 17.62 20.82
CA THR A 91 1.94 17.92 21.82
C THR A 91 2.24 17.38 23.22
N ALA A 92 3.02 16.31 23.33
CA ALA A 92 3.47 15.78 24.62
C ALA A 92 4.42 16.72 25.40
N GLY A 93 4.79 17.88 24.83
CA GLY A 93 5.56 18.91 25.52
C GLY A 93 7.06 18.63 25.63
N ARG A 94 7.59 17.67 24.85
CA ARG A 94 9.02 17.41 24.76
C ARG A 94 9.77 18.61 24.15
N PRO A 95 10.92 19.01 24.71
CA PRO A 95 11.81 19.96 24.05
C PRO A 95 12.21 19.44 22.66
N PHE A 96 12.34 20.36 21.70
CA PHE A 96 12.82 20.03 20.36
C PHE A 96 14.26 19.50 20.44
N ASP A 97 14.45 18.23 20.15
CA ASP A 97 15.75 17.57 20.23
C ASP A 97 15.96 16.54 19.11
N PRO A 98 16.38 16.97 17.91
CA PRO A 98 16.61 16.06 16.78
C PRO A 98 17.82 15.13 16.98
N LYS A 99 18.63 15.37 18.03
CA LYS A 99 19.80 14.55 18.39
C LYS A 99 19.51 13.63 19.58
N GLU A 100 18.34 13.77 20.21
CA GLU A 100 17.85 12.99 21.34
C GLU A 100 18.90 12.83 22.46
N SER A 101 19.39 13.98 22.93
CA SER A 101 20.29 14.11 24.08
C SER A 101 19.65 13.63 25.39
N SER A 102 18.33 13.71 25.52
CA SER A 102 17.59 13.27 26.72
C SER A 102 16.78 11.99 26.48
N ARG A 103 17.22 10.90 27.12
CA ARG A 103 16.57 9.58 27.02
C ARG A 103 15.72 9.22 28.23
N ASN A 104 15.33 10.20 29.03
CA ASN A 104 14.50 9.96 30.20
C ASN A 104 13.06 9.65 29.76
N PRO A 105 12.41 8.60 30.31
CA PRO A 105 11.00 8.35 30.09
C PRO A 105 10.16 9.54 30.54
N VAL A 106 9.12 9.86 29.78
CA VAL A 106 8.12 10.87 30.15
C VAL A 106 6.78 10.15 30.31
N PRO A 107 6.05 10.34 31.41
CA PRO A 107 4.74 9.74 31.58
C PRO A 107 3.82 10.07 30.40
N HIS A 108 3.13 9.05 29.88
CA HIS A 108 2.19 9.15 28.76
C HIS A 108 2.81 9.57 27.41
N ASP A 109 4.13 9.56 27.28
CA ASP A 109 4.80 9.76 26.00
C ASP A 109 5.10 8.40 25.34
N SER A 110 4.62 8.23 24.11
CA SER A 110 4.80 7.01 23.33
C SER A 110 4.74 7.30 21.82
N GLY A 111 5.27 6.39 21.03
CA GLY A 111 5.06 6.37 19.59
C GLY A 111 3.61 5.99 19.25
N HIS A 112 3.13 6.49 18.12
CA HIS A 112 1.85 6.11 17.53
C HIS A 112 2.12 5.38 16.22
N ILE A 113 1.49 4.22 15.99
CA ILE A 113 1.82 3.37 14.84
C ILE A 113 1.67 4.08 13.49
N ALA A 114 0.61 4.87 13.30
CA ALA A 114 0.42 5.68 12.09
C ALA A 114 1.45 6.83 11.98
N GLY A 115 1.92 7.37 13.12
CA GLY A 115 2.99 8.37 13.17
C GLY A 115 4.33 7.78 12.75
N THR A 116 4.67 6.60 13.28
CA THR A 116 5.84 5.80 12.87
C THR A 116 5.83 5.51 11.37
N TYR A 117 4.70 5.02 10.85
CA TYR A 117 4.51 4.78 9.42
C TYR A 117 4.76 6.06 8.59
N SER A 118 4.10 7.16 8.96
CA SER A 118 4.18 8.44 8.23
C SER A 118 5.59 9.03 8.28
N ALA A 119 6.25 8.95 9.42
CA ALA A 119 7.60 9.46 9.65
C ALA A 119 8.64 8.72 8.80
N LEU A 120 8.62 7.39 8.82
CA LEU A 120 9.58 6.56 8.07
C LEU A 120 9.48 6.81 6.56
N LEU A 121 8.25 6.86 6.01
CA LEU A 121 8.07 7.16 4.60
C LEU A 121 8.44 8.61 4.26
N SER A 122 8.12 9.57 5.13
CA SER A 122 8.52 10.97 4.91
C SER A 122 10.03 11.14 4.89
N LEU A 123 10.77 10.49 5.81
CA LEU A 123 12.23 10.48 5.81
C LEU A 123 12.79 9.87 4.52
N LEU A 124 12.23 8.74 4.09
CA LEU A 124 12.60 8.09 2.83
C LEU A 124 12.43 9.03 1.62
N ILE A 125 11.26 9.67 1.51
CA ILE A 125 10.93 10.60 0.41
C ILE A 125 11.83 11.83 0.43
N LEU A 126 12.16 12.36 1.62
CA LEU A 126 13.07 13.49 1.80
C LEU A 126 14.54 13.15 1.50
N GLY A 127 14.85 11.90 1.17
CA GLY A 127 16.19 11.48 0.79
C GLY A 127 17.09 11.14 1.98
N ASP A 128 16.51 10.84 3.15
CA ASP A 128 17.25 10.26 4.27
C ASP A 128 17.60 8.78 3.99
N ASN A 129 18.59 8.24 4.69
CA ASN A 129 19.02 6.83 4.54
C ASN A 129 18.54 5.95 5.70
N LEU A 130 17.73 6.50 6.60
CA LEU A 130 17.17 5.85 7.78
C LEU A 130 18.23 5.34 8.77
N SER A 131 19.48 5.80 8.69
CA SER A 131 20.57 5.32 9.56
C SER A 131 20.44 5.74 11.02
N LYS A 132 19.67 6.81 11.31
CA LYS A 132 19.49 7.35 12.67
C LYS A 132 18.26 6.78 13.39
N ILE A 133 17.49 5.89 12.77
CA ILE A 133 16.36 5.25 13.45
C ILE A 133 16.85 4.09 14.33
N ASP A 134 16.31 3.95 15.54
CA ASP A 134 16.55 2.75 16.37
C ASP A 134 15.60 1.64 15.89
N ARG A 135 16.01 0.90 14.84
CA ARG A 135 15.21 -0.18 14.25
C ARG A 135 14.77 -1.22 15.30
N PRO A 136 15.66 -1.74 16.18
CA PRO A 136 15.25 -2.69 17.22
C PRO A 136 14.17 -2.13 18.17
N ALA A 137 14.25 -0.86 18.54
CA ALA A 137 13.25 -0.24 19.40
C ALA A 137 11.90 -0.09 18.70
N ILE A 138 11.86 0.29 17.43
CA ILE A 138 10.61 0.35 16.64
C ILE A 138 9.99 -1.05 16.50
N VAL A 139 10.82 -2.07 16.26
CA VAL A 139 10.38 -3.48 16.19
C VAL A 139 9.81 -3.95 17.53
N ALA A 140 10.43 -3.58 18.65
CA ALA A 140 9.91 -3.87 19.99
C ALA A 140 8.58 -3.13 20.29
N GLY A 141 8.46 -1.87 19.85
CA GLY A 141 7.23 -1.10 19.91
C GLY A 141 6.10 -1.78 19.13
N LEU A 142 6.33 -2.18 17.87
CA LEU A 142 5.35 -2.94 17.08
C LEU A 142 4.87 -4.21 17.78
N ARG A 143 5.81 -4.97 18.38
CA ARG A 143 5.47 -6.20 19.11
C ARG A 143 4.54 -5.93 20.29
N LYS A 144 4.72 -4.81 20.97
CA LYS A 144 3.87 -4.40 22.10
C LYS A 144 2.45 -4.04 21.66
N LEU A 145 2.28 -3.52 20.44
CA LEU A 145 0.99 -3.09 19.90
C LEU A 145 0.13 -4.23 19.37
N GLN A 146 0.72 -5.39 19.05
CA GLN A 146 -0.04 -6.51 18.50
C GLN A 146 -0.92 -7.18 19.57
N LEU A 147 -2.20 -7.36 19.26
CA LEU A 147 -3.18 -8.02 20.12
C LEU A 147 -3.27 -9.53 19.86
N SER A 148 -3.97 -10.24 20.75
CA SER A 148 -4.11 -11.70 20.71
C SER A 148 -4.87 -12.22 19.48
N ASP A 149 -5.78 -11.43 18.92
CA ASP A 149 -6.52 -11.75 17.71
C ASP A 149 -5.69 -11.59 16.42
N GLY A 150 -4.58 -10.83 16.50
CA GLY A 150 -3.65 -10.54 15.41
C GLY A 150 -3.72 -9.12 14.85
N SER A 151 -4.69 -8.32 15.31
CA SER A 151 -4.76 -6.88 15.03
C SER A 151 -3.74 -6.09 15.86
N PHE A 152 -3.73 -4.77 15.71
CA PHE A 152 -2.84 -3.87 16.44
C PHE A 152 -3.64 -2.72 17.02
N SER A 153 -3.24 -2.23 18.20
CA SER A 153 -3.65 -0.92 18.72
C SER A 153 -2.77 0.20 18.18
N ALA A 154 -3.25 1.45 18.28
CA ALA A 154 -2.55 2.63 17.78
C ALA A 154 -1.33 3.03 18.63
N THR A 155 -1.51 2.97 19.95
CA THR A 155 -0.50 3.24 20.99
C THR A 155 -0.55 2.14 22.06
N PRO A 156 0.47 2.01 22.92
CA PRO A 156 0.47 1.00 24.00
C PRO A 156 -0.65 1.17 25.02
N GLU A 157 -1.20 2.38 25.13
CA GLU A 157 -2.27 2.75 26.04
C GLU A 157 -3.66 2.77 25.37
N ASP A 158 -3.75 2.64 24.03
CA ASP A 158 -5.03 2.72 23.29
C ASP A 158 -5.84 1.43 23.29
N GLY A 159 -7.15 1.57 23.12
CA GLY A 159 -8.12 0.48 23.18
C GLY A 159 -8.73 0.08 21.84
N GLU A 160 -8.65 0.89 20.79
CA GLU A 160 -9.20 0.51 19.48
C GLU A 160 -8.17 -0.26 18.65
N ASN A 161 -8.68 -1.21 17.86
CA ASN A 161 -7.84 -2.09 17.06
C ASN A 161 -8.59 -2.48 15.78
N ASP A 162 -7.96 -2.28 14.63
CA ASP A 162 -8.56 -2.63 13.34
C ASP A 162 -7.53 -2.74 12.21
N MET A 163 -8.03 -3.00 11.00
CA MET A 163 -7.24 -3.18 9.78
C MET A 163 -6.31 -2.01 9.43
N ARG A 164 -6.60 -0.77 9.89
CA ARG A 164 -5.73 0.40 9.64
C ARG A 164 -4.35 0.18 10.27
N PHE A 165 -4.31 -0.34 11.48
CA PHE A 165 -3.07 -0.55 12.22
C PHE A 165 -2.34 -1.82 11.78
N VAL A 166 -3.07 -2.82 11.27
CA VAL A 166 -2.47 -3.95 10.54
C VAL A 166 -1.66 -3.46 9.33
N TYR A 167 -2.23 -2.55 8.53
CA TYR A 167 -1.52 -1.96 7.39
C TYR A 167 -0.31 -1.12 7.80
N CYS A 168 -0.44 -0.31 8.86
CA CYS A 168 0.70 0.44 9.40
C CYS A 168 1.83 -0.51 9.85
N ALA A 169 1.51 -1.58 10.58
CA ALA A 169 2.48 -2.58 11.03
C ALA A 169 3.18 -3.27 9.86
N ALA A 170 2.44 -3.65 8.81
CA ALA A 170 2.99 -4.26 7.61
C ALA A 170 3.93 -3.31 6.86
N CYS A 171 3.55 -2.03 6.70
CA CYS A 171 4.40 -1.03 6.07
C CYS A 171 5.68 -0.77 6.88
N ILE A 172 5.57 -0.62 8.20
CA ILE A 172 6.74 -0.40 9.05
C ILE A 172 7.69 -1.60 8.95
N SER A 173 7.16 -2.82 9.09
CA SER A 173 7.98 -4.05 8.96
C SER A 173 8.65 -4.15 7.60
N TYR A 174 7.93 -3.79 6.52
CA TYR A 174 8.49 -3.74 5.16
C TYR A 174 9.59 -2.69 5.02
N VAL A 175 9.39 -1.47 5.52
CA VAL A 175 10.40 -0.39 5.47
C VAL A 175 11.64 -0.76 6.28
N LEU A 176 11.48 -1.38 7.45
CA LEU A 176 12.60 -1.81 8.29
C LEU A 176 13.32 -3.05 7.79
N ASP A 177 12.77 -3.74 6.78
CA ASP A 177 13.23 -5.05 6.31
C ASP A 177 13.29 -6.10 7.45
N ASP A 178 12.39 -5.96 8.42
CA ASP A 178 12.35 -6.79 9.64
C ASP A 178 10.90 -7.06 10.05
N TRP A 179 10.53 -8.34 10.01
CA TRP A 179 9.19 -8.84 10.37
C TRP A 179 9.15 -9.51 11.75
N SER A 180 10.27 -9.52 12.50
CA SER A 180 10.38 -10.18 13.81
C SER A 180 9.57 -9.48 14.92
N GLY A 181 9.09 -8.26 14.64
CA GLY A 181 8.21 -7.50 15.52
C GLY A 181 6.76 -7.96 15.49
N ILE A 182 6.35 -8.80 14.53
CA ILE A 182 4.95 -9.19 14.35
C ILE A 182 4.76 -10.71 14.22
N ASP A 183 3.72 -11.23 14.87
CA ASP A 183 3.23 -12.60 14.69
C ASP A 183 2.40 -12.65 13.39
N ARG A 184 3.08 -12.90 12.26
CA ARG A 184 2.48 -12.95 10.91
C ARG A 184 1.31 -13.95 10.81
N PRO A 185 1.40 -15.19 11.35
CA PRO A 185 0.26 -16.11 11.37
C PRO A 185 -1.00 -15.51 12.00
N LYS A 186 -0.88 -14.80 13.13
CA LYS A 186 -2.03 -14.11 13.73
C LYS A 186 -2.55 -12.97 12.86
N VAL A 187 -1.67 -12.15 12.26
CA VAL A 187 -2.08 -11.09 11.33
C VAL A 187 -2.88 -11.66 10.17
N ILE A 188 -2.37 -12.72 9.53
CA ILE A 188 -3.04 -13.40 8.41
C ILE A 188 -4.40 -13.93 8.85
N ARG A 189 -4.49 -14.53 10.04
CA ARG A 189 -5.77 -15.01 10.59
C ARG A 189 -6.77 -13.86 10.79
N TYR A 190 -6.34 -12.73 11.34
CA TYR A 190 -7.19 -11.55 11.52
C TYR A 190 -7.72 -11.01 10.17
N ILE A 191 -6.84 -10.91 9.16
CA ILE A 191 -7.21 -10.50 7.79
C ILE A 191 -8.24 -11.47 7.20
N LYS A 192 -7.98 -12.79 7.26
CA LYS A 192 -8.92 -13.81 6.74
C LYS A 192 -10.29 -13.75 7.41
N ASN A 193 -10.31 -13.60 8.73
CA ASN A 193 -11.55 -13.51 9.50
C ASN A 193 -12.34 -12.21 9.22
N SER A 194 -11.68 -11.19 8.66
CA SER A 194 -12.30 -9.92 8.28
C SER A 194 -12.86 -9.92 6.85
N LEU A 195 -12.68 -11.01 6.08
CA LEU A 195 -13.31 -11.19 4.78
C LEU A 195 -14.81 -11.44 4.95
N THR A 196 -15.65 -10.58 4.40
CA THR A 196 -17.10 -10.62 4.61
C THR A 196 -17.84 -11.46 3.56
N TYR A 197 -19.14 -11.69 3.79
CA TYR A 197 -20.03 -12.29 2.81
C TYR A 197 -20.15 -11.48 1.51
N GLU A 198 -19.79 -10.19 1.53
CA GLU A 198 -19.81 -9.33 0.34
C GLU A 198 -18.64 -9.67 -0.61
N GLY A 199 -17.60 -10.36 -0.11
CA GLY A 199 -16.40 -10.71 -0.87
C GLY A 199 -15.24 -9.74 -0.72
N ALA A 200 -15.32 -8.79 0.22
CA ALA A 200 -14.26 -7.82 0.51
C ALA A 200 -14.01 -7.73 2.03
N PHE A 201 -13.06 -6.89 2.48
CA PHE A 201 -12.64 -6.88 3.88
C PHE A 201 -13.25 -5.72 4.67
N ALA A 202 -13.63 -6.02 5.90
CA ALA A 202 -14.11 -5.05 6.89
C ALA A 202 -12.98 -4.55 7.81
N GLN A 203 -13.31 -3.62 8.72
CA GLN A 203 -12.40 -3.14 9.77
C GLN A 203 -11.89 -4.28 10.66
N GLY A 204 -12.76 -5.26 10.92
CA GLY A 204 -12.49 -6.46 11.69
C GLY A 204 -13.58 -7.51 11.45
N PRO A 205 -13.46 -8.70 12.06
CA PRO A 205 -14.40 -9.81 11.85
C PRO A 205 -15.85 -9.43 12.16
N GLY A 206 -16.78 -9.79 11.26
CA GLY A 206 -18.21 -9.57 11.43
C GLY A 206 -18.72 -8.15 11.10
N LEU A 207 -17.83 -7.23 10.72
CA LEU A 207 -18.20 -5.87 10.33
C LEU A 207 -18.48 -5.74 8.81
N GLU A 208 -18.98 -4.59 8.38
CA GLU A 208 -19.29 -4.28 6.97
C GLU A 208 -18.01 -4.11 6.13
N ALA A 209 -17.99 -4.64 4.90
CA ALA A 209 -16.84 -4.45 4.02
C ALA A 209 -16.71 -2.98 3.60
N HIS A 210 -15.47 -2.49 3.54
CA HIS A 210 -15.19 -1.10 3.26
C HIS A 210 -13.95 -0.93 2.38
N GLY A 211 -13.95 0.05 1.48
CA GLY A 211 -12.88 0.23 0.48
C GLY A 211 -11.52 0.50 1.12
N GLY A 212 -11.48 1.35 2.15
CA GLY A 212 -10.25 1.63 2.90
C GLY A 212 -9.69 0.41 3.64
N THR A 213 -10.53 -0.40 4.28
CA THR A 213 -10.08 -1.60 5.02
C THR A 213 -9.71 -2.73 4.09
N THR A 214 -10.43 -2.83 2.96
CA THR A 214 -10.10 -3.73 1.86
C THR A 214 -8.72 -3.42 1.29
N PHE A 215 -8.40 -2.14 1.07
CA PHE A 215 -7.05 -1.74 0.72
C PHE A 215 -6.04 -2.17 1.79
N CYS A 216 -6.27 -1.82 3.06
CA CYS A 216 -5.36 -2.16 4.15
C CYS A 216 -5.06 -3.67 4.21
N ALA A 217 -6.09 -4.51 4.10
CA ALA A 217 -5.94 -5.97 4.09
C ALA A 217 -5.14 -6.47 2.89
N VAL A 218 -5.51 -6.05 1.67
CA VAL A 218 -4.86 -6.50 0.44
C VAL A 218 -3.41 -6.01 0.37
N ALA A 219 -3.16 -4.73 0.63
CA ALA A 219 -1.83 -4.16 0.63
C ALA A 219 -0.92 -4.82 1.69
N SER A 220 -1.45 -5.12 2.89
CA SER A 220 -0.69 -5.87 3.90
C SER A 220 -0.28 -7.26 3.43
N LEU A 221 -1.18 -8.00 2.78
CA LEU A 221 -0.88 -9.32 2.21
C LEU A 221 0.12 -9.25 1.05
N VAL A 222 0.06 -8.18 0.24
CA VAL A 222 1.04 -7.93 -0.83
C VAL A 222 2.42 -7.62 -0.24
N LEU A 223 2.51 -6.75 0.75
CA LEU A 223 3.78 -6.41 1.43
C LEU A 223 4.39 -7.64 2.13
N MET A 224 3.56 -8.54 2.67
CA MET A 224 3.99 -9.82 3.22
C MET A 224 4.31 -10.89 2.16
N GLY A 225 4.04 -10.64 0.88
CA GLY A 225 4.28 -11.59 -0.22
C GLY A 225 3.37 -12.83 -0.21
N CYS A 226 2.21 -12.78 0.44
CA CYS A 226 1.37 -13.96 0.68
C CYS A 226 -0.10 -13.83 0.21
N LEU A 227 -0.45 -12.80 -0.58
CA LEU A 227 -1.83 -12.60 -1.06
C LEU A 227 -2.45 -13.85 -1.71
N HIS A 228 -1.74 -14.48 -2.65
CA HIS A 228 -2.22 -15.66 -3.39
C HIS A 228 -2.15 -16.97 -2.61
N GLU A 229 -1.41 -16.99 -1.50
CA GLU A 229 -1.41 -18.11 -0.54
C GLU A 229 -2.61 -18.03 0.40
N VAL A 230 -2.92 -16.80 0.85
CA VAL A 230 -3.93 -16.53 1.88
C VAL A 230 -5.35 -16.49 1.31
N ILE A 231 -5.53 -15.95 0.10
CA ILE A 231 -6.83 -15.75 -0.54
C ILE A 231 -6.95 -16.68 -1.74
N SER A 232 -7.97 -17.56 -1.73
CA SER A 232 -8.19 -18.52 -2.81
C SER A 232 -8.56 -17.82 -4.13
N PRO A 233 -8.39 -18.47 -5.30
CA PRO A 233 -8.80 -17.90 -6.58
C PRO A 233 -10.27 -17.44 -6.60
N SER A 234 -11.18 -18.22 -6.03
CA SER A 234 -12.60 -17.86 -5.96
C SER A 234 -12.88 -16.68 -5.04
N GLN A 235 -12.13 -16.55 -3.93
CA GLN A 235 -12.21 -15.38 -3.07
C GLN A 235 -11.63 -14.14 -3.75
N LEU A 236 -10.51 -14.27 -4.48
CA LEU A 236 -9.93 -13.19 -5.27
C LEU A 236 -10.90 -12.67 -6.33
N ASP A 237 -11.64 -13.55 -7.01
CA ASP A 237 -12.61 -13.13 -8.03
C ASP A 237 -13.81 -12.39 -7.43
N ARG A 238 -14.29 -12.82 -6.26
CA ARG A 238 -15.31 -12.08 -5.50
C ARG A 238 -14.80 -10.72 -5.04
N LEU A 239 -13.56 -10.65 -4.59
CA LEU A 239 -12.90 -9.41 -4.17
C LEU A 239 -12.74 -8.41 -5.32
N LYS A 240 -12.23 -8.87 -6.47
CA LYS A 240 -12.14 -8.06 -7.70
C LYS A 240 -13.53 -7.52 -8.08
N ARG A 241 -14.56 -8.38 -8.07
CA ARG A 241 -15.93 -7.98 -8.38
C ARG A 241 -16.46 -6.94 -7.40
N TRP A 242 -16.27 -7.11 -6.09
CA TRP A 242 -16.72 -6.14 -5.10
C TRP A 242 -16.06 -4.78 -5.30
N CYS A 243 -14.74 -4.76 -5.55
CA CYS A 243 -13.97 -3.53 -5.78
C CYS A 243 -14.41 -2.81 -7.07
N LEU A 244 -14.60 -3.53 -8.18
CA LEU A 244 -15.08 -2.95 -9.43
C LEU A 244 -16.47 -2.31 -9.28
N LEU A 245 -17.36 -2.94 -8.48
CA LEU A 245 -18.70 -2.43 -8.16
C LEU A 245 -18.71 -1.22 -7.20
N ARG A 246 -17.54 -0.68 -6.83
CA ARG A 246 -17.45 0.60 -6.12
C ARG A 246 -17.39 1.78 -7.06
N GLN A 247 -17.10 1.57 -8.34
CA GLN A 247 -17.09 2.68 -9.27
C GLN A 247 -18.51 3.14 -9.59
N GLN A 248 -18.75 4.45 -9.51
CA GLN A 248 -19.92 5.15 -10.02
C GLN A 248 -19.42 6.19 -11.05
N SER A 249 -19.31 7.47 -10.67
CA SER A 249 -18.47 8.45 -11.38
C SER A 249 -17.01 8.32 -10.91
N GLY A 250 -16.76 8.63 -9.64
CA GLY A 250 -15.59 8.22 -8.87
C GLY A 250 -15.81 6.86 -8.20
N PHE A 251 -15.25 6.67 -7.00
CA PHE A 251 -15.44 5.46 -6.22
C PHE A 251 -16.15 5.76 -4.89
N GLN A 252 -17.08 4.90 -4.49
CA GLN A 252 -17.69 4.90 -3.15
C GLN A 252 -16.95 3.90 -2.24
N GLY A 253 -16.87 4.19 -0.94
CA GLY A 253 -16.22 3.29 0.02
C GLY A 253 -17.01 2.04 0.35
N ARG A 254 -18.33 2.07 0.17
CA ARG A 254 -19.30 1.02 0.55
C ARG A 254 -20.49 1.03 -0.40
N PRO A 255 -21.28 -0.05 -0.52
CA PRO A 255 -22.47 -0.02 -1.37
C PRO A 255 -23.45 1.06 -0.89
N ASN A 256 -24.11 1.75 -1.84
CA ASN A 256 -25.14 2.76 -1.56
C ASN A 256 -24.65 3.96 -0.72
N LYS A 257 -23.36 4.32 -0.85
CA LYS A 257 -22.79 5.53 -0.27
C LYS A 257 -22.37 6.50 -1.38
N PRO A 258 -22.33 7.81 -1.13
CA PRO A 258 -21.79 8.74 -2.11
C PRO A 258 -20.32 8.40 -2.42
N VAL A 259 -19.92 8.70 -3.66
CA VAL A 259 -18.51 8.67 -4.06
C VAL A 259 -17.70 9.66 -3.23
N ASP A 260 -16.39 9.44 -3.12
CA ASP A 260 -15.47 10.29 -2.38
C ASP A 260 -14.08 10.16 -3.01
N THR A 261 -13.43 11.31 -3.25
CA THR A 261 -12.12 11.43 -3.91
C THR A 261 -11.09 10.43 -3.40
N CYS A 262 -11.02 10.19 -2.08
CA CYS A 262 -9.98 9.34 -1.55
C CYS A 262 -10.11 7.87 -2.00
N TYR A 263 -11.31 7.40 -2.38
CA TYR A 263 -11.49 6.03 -2.88
C TYR A 263 -10.99 5.83 -4.30
N SER A 264 -10.75 6.89 -5.07
CA SER A 264 -10.00 6.79 -6.32
C SER A 264 -8.59 6.22 -6.08
N PHE A 265 -8.03 6.40 -4.89
CA PHE A 265 -6.86 5.66 -4.42
C PHE A 265 -7.21 4.40 -3.62
N TRP A 266 -8.04 4.45 -2.57
CA TRP A 266 -8.22 3.26 -1.72
C TRP A 266 -8.76 2.06 -2.51
N VAL A 267 -9.80 2.26 -3.32
CA VAL A 267 -10.34 1.19 -4.17
C VAL A 267 -9.49 1.03 -5.42
N GLY A 268 -9.09 2.13 -6.07
CA GLY A 268 -8.26 2.07 -7.28
C GLY A 268 -6.93 1.34 -7.06
N GLY A 269 -6.24 1.66 -5.97
CA GLY A 269 -5.00 1.00 -5.53
C GLY A 269 -5.22 -0.47 -5.21
N THR A 270 -6.34 -0.83 -4.59
CA THR A 270 -6.71 -2.25 -4.43
C THR A 270 -6.86 -2.94 -5.79
N LEU A 271 -7.58 -2.34 -6.73
CA LEU A 271 -7.75 -2.89 -8.09
C LEU A 271 -6.40 -3.00 -8.83
N GLN A 272 -5.49 -2.05 -8.61
CA GLN A 272 -4.13 -2.07 -9.15
C GLN A 272 -3.34 -3.26 -8.60
N LEU A 273 -3.38 -3.47 -7.28
CA LEU A 273 -2.72 -4.62 -6.63
C LEU A 273 -3.31 -5.97 -7.06
N LEU A 274 -4.60 -6.00 -7.42
CA LEU A 274 -5.28 -7.18 -7.95
C LEU A 274 -5.12 -7.36 -9.46
N GLY A 275 -4.42 -6.46 -10.15
CA GLY A 275 -4.16 -6.52 -11.60
C GLY A 275 -5.41 -6.32 -12.47
N VAL A 276 -6.42 -5.60 -11.97
CA VAL A 276 -7.73 -5.42 -12.63
C VAL A 276 -8.18 -3.95 -12.73
N PHE A 277 -7.32 -2.99 -12.39
CA PHE A 277 -7.65 -1.56 -12.46
C PHE A 277 -8.02 -1.11 -13.88
N ASN A 278 -7.42 -1.72 -14.91
CA ASN A 278 -7.71 -1.46 -16.32
C ASN A 278 -9.14 -1.84 -16.75
N TYR A 279 -9.89 -2.59 -15.92
CA TYR A 279 -11.31 -2.86 -16.15
C TYR A 279 -12.25 -1.79 -15.55
N SER A 280 -11.70 -0.79 -14.87
CA SER A 280 -12.44 0.39 -14.40
C SER A 280 -12.48 1.50 -15.47
N ASN A 281 -13.43 2.43 -15.33
CA ASN A 281 -13.61 3.54 -16.25
C ASN A 281 -12.75 4.76 -15.82
N ASN A 282 -11.53 4.86 -16.35
CA ASN A 282 -10.63 5.97 -16.04
C ASN A 282 -11.19 7.34 -16.47
N LEU A 283 -12.00 7.40 -17.52
CA LEU A 283 -12.56 8.67 -17.99
C LEU A 283 -13.51 9.27 -16.94
N PHE A 284 -14.40 8.45 -16.37
CA PHE A 284 -15.34 8.89 -15.35
C PHE A 284 -14.65 9.19 -14.03
N ASN A 285 -13.69 8.35 -13.62
CA ASN A 285 -12.94 8.58 -12.39
C ASN A 285 -12.13 9.88 -12.46
N ARG A 286 -11.44 10.13 -13.58
CA ARG A 286 -10.71 11.38 -13.81
C ARG A 286 -11.65 12.58 -13.83
N GLY A 287 -12.80 12.49 -14.51
CA GLY A 287 -13.80 13.57 -14.52
C GLY A 287 -14.32 13.91 -13.11
N PHE A 288 -14.58 12.91 -12.28
CA PHE A 288 -14.96 13.14 -10.88
C PHE A 288 -13.84 13.84 -10.08
N LEU A 289 -12.57 13.47 -10.28
CA LEU A 289 -11.45 14.17 -9.63
C LEU A 289 -11.34 15.63 -10.10
N GLU A 290 -11.59 15.92 -11.38
CA GLU A 290 -11.65 17.31 -11.88
C GLU A 290 -12.76 18.11 -11.18
N GLU A 291 -13.92 17.50 -10.91
CA GLU A 291 -15.03 18.16 -10.20
C GLU A 291 -14.70 18.47 -8.72
N THR A 292 -13.79 17.72 -8.10
CA THR A 292 -13.37 17.93 -6.70
C THR A 292 -12.08 18.75 -6.55
N GLU A 293 -11.48 19.17 -7.67
CA GLU A 293 -10.30 20.04 -7.69
C GLU A 293 -10.67 21.47 -7.30
N ASP A 294 -10.01 22.04 -6.28
CA ASP A 294 -10.21 23.44 -5.93
C ASP A 294 -9.42 24.34 -6.90
N SER A 295 -10.17 24.99 -7.79
CA SER A 295 -9.59 25.86 -8.83
C SER A 295 -8.97 27.15 -8.27
N VAL A 296 -9.14 27.51 -7.00
CA VAL A 296 -8.61 28.75 -6.42
C VAL A 296 -7.33 28.48 -5.63
N VAL A 297 -7.39 27.58 -4.65
CA VAL A 297 -6.27 27.31 -3.73
C VAL A 297 -5.46 26.07 -4.12
N GLY A 298 -5.99 25.21 -4.99
CA GLY A 298 -5.44 23.88 -5.28
C GLY A 298 -5.81 22.85 -4.22
N GLY A 299 -5.34 21.62 -4.40
CA GLY A 299 -5.79 20.49 -3.61
C GLY A 299 -7.13 19.93 -4.11
N PHE A 300 -7.51 18.80 -3.55
CA PHE A 300 -8.79 18.15 -3.82
C PHE A 300 -9.60 18.10 -2.54
N ALA A 301 -10.92 18.22 -2.71
CA ALA A 301 -11.89 17.96 -1.67
C ALA A 301 -12.44 16.53 -1.78
N LYS A 302 -13.21 16.12 -0.77
CA LYS A 302 -13.99 14.88 -0.81
C LYS A 302 -15.05 14.85 -1.91
N TRP A 303 -15.72 15.97 -2.10
CA TRP A 303 -16.85 16.18 -3.02
C TRP A 303 -16.68 17.50 -3.76
N PRO A 304 -17.37 17.68 -4.90
CA PRO A 304 -17.44 18.97 -5.56
C PRO A 304 -17.99 20.05 -4.62
N ASP A 305 -17.55 21.29 -4.81
CA ASP A 305 -17.96 22.47 -4.03
C ASP A 305 -17.67 22.40 -2.51
N ASN A 306 -16.79 21.48 -2.08
CA ASN A 306 -16.29 21.40 -0.71
C ASN A 306 -14.87 21.96 -0.59
N SER A 307 -14.45 22.32 0.63
CA SER A 307 -13.07 22.76 0.88
C SER A 307 -12.07 21.60 0.73
N PRO A 308 -10.92 21.84 0.08
CA PRO A 308 -9.86 20.84 -0.01
C PRO A 308 -9.14 20.63 1.33
N ASP A 309 -8.55 19.45 1.49
CA ASP A 309 -7.75 19.10 2.66
C ASP A 309 -6.53 18.24 2.26
N PRO A 310 -5.51 18.11 3.14
CA PRO A 310 -4.28 17.39 2.80
C PRO A 310 -4.51 15.93 2.40
N LEU A 311 -5.48 15.25 3.02
CA LEU A 311 -5.75 13.83 2.77
C LEU A 311 -6.33 13.64 1.37
N HIS A 312 -7.39 14.37 1.03
CA HIS A 312 -8.03 14.25 -0.28
C HIS A 312 -7.14 14.81 -1.38
N ALA A 313 -6.38 15.88 -1.11
CA ALA A 313 -5.39 16.39 -2.05
C ALA A 313 -4.36 15.33 -2.43
N TYR A 314 -3.76 14.65 -1.45
CA TYR A 314 -2.81 13.58 -1.70
C TYR A 314 -3.45 12.39 -2.44
N PHE A 315 -4.58 11.87 -1.94
CA PHE A 315 -5.21 10.70 -2.54
C PHE A 315 -5.87 10.97 -3.89
N GLY A 316 -6.26 12.21 -4.19
CA GLY A 316 -6.64 12.65 -5.53
C GLY A 316 -5.48 12.54 -6.52
N VAL A 317 -4.29 13.04 -6.13
CA VAL A 317 -3.05 12.87 -6.91
C VAL A 317 -2.69 11.40 -7.09
N CYS A 318 -2.80 10.57 -6.04
CA CYS A 318 -2.61 9.13 -6.15
C CYS A 318 -3.62 8.47 -7.11
N GLY A 319 -4.89 8.89 -7.08
CA GLY A 319 -5.90 8.44 -8.04
C GLY A 319 -5.52 8.77 -9.48
N LEU A 320 -5.03 9.99 -9.73
CA LEU A 320 -4.48 10.41 -11.02
C LEU A 320 -3.25 9.58 -11.44
N SER A 321 -2.36 9.28 -10.50
CA SER A 321 -1.18 8.42 -10.72
C SER A 321 -1.56 7.03 -11.25
N LEU A 322 -2.57 6.40 -10.64
CA LEU A 322 -3.06 5.08 -11.08
C LEU A 322 -3.59 5.10 -12.53
N MET A 323 -4.12 6.24 -12.97
CA MET A 323 -4.60 6.46 -14.34
C MET A 323 -3.49 6.92 -15.30
N SER A 324 -2.24 6.99 -14.84
CA SER A 324 -1.09 7.50 -15.60
C SER A 324 -1.29 8.94 -16.10
N GLU A 325 -1.83 9.81 -15.24
CA GLU A 325 -1.96 11.24 -15.55
C GLU A 325 -0.61 11.87 -15.92
N PRO A 326 -0.51 12.59 -17.05
CA PRO A 326 0.72 13.28 -17.43
C PRO A 326 1.21 14.24 -16.34
N GLY A 327 2.50 14.19 -16.02
CA GLY A 327 3.09 15.04 -14.97
C GLY A 327 2.90 14.54 -13.54
N VAL A 328 2.24 13.40 -13.34
CA VAL A 328 2.17 12.70 -12.05
C VAL A 328 3.02 11.43 -12.13
N LEU A 329 3.90 11.23 -11.15
CA LEU A 329 4.73 10.02 -11.07
C LEU A 329 3.87 8.77 -10.90
N LYS A 330 4.40 7.61 -11.29
CA LYS A 330 3.79 6.32 -10.94
C LYS A 330 3.96 6.04 -9.46
N MET A 331 2.94 5.46 -8.85
CA MET A 331 2.98 5.08 -7.43
C MET A 331 3.13 3.57 -7.21
N ASP A 332 3.85 3.23 -6.14
CA ASP A 332 3.74 1.94 -5.48
C ASP A 332 2.48 1.95 -4.61
N ALA A 333 1.42 1.30 -5.08
CA ALA A 333 0.13 1.30 -4.40
C ALA A 333 0.17 0.58 -3.04
N ALA A 334 1.02 -0.44 -2.86
CA ALA A 334 1.08 -1.19 -1.61
C ALA A 334 1.78 -0.38 -0.51
N LEU A 335 2.90 0.27 -0.85
CA LEU A 335 3.67 1.09 0.09
C LEU A 335 3.13 2.52 0.24
N ASN A 336 2.26 2.96 -0.69
CA ASN A 336 1.65 4.28 -0.72
C ASN A 336 2.70 5.41 -0.84
N VAL A 337 3.62 5.26 -1.80
CA VAL A 337 4.65 6.25 -2.17
C VAL A 337 4.90 6.20 -3.68
N SER A 338 5.69 7.12 -4.23
CA SER A 338 6.13 7.00 -5.63
C SER A 338 6.97 5.73 -5.86
N GLU A 339 6.92 5.16 -7.07
CA GLU A 339 7.80 4.03 -7.44
C GLU A 339 9.29 4.39 -7.30
N ARG A 340 9.63 5.69 -7.41
CA ARG A 340 10.96 6.24 -7.16
C ARG A 340 11.37 6.06 -5.71
N SER A 341 10.52 6.46 -4.77
CA SER A 341 10.76 6.32 -3.33
C SER A 341 10.82 4.84 -2.93
N ALA A 342 9.96 3.99 -3.50
CA ALA A 342 10.04 2.53 -3.31
C ALA A 342 11.35 1.92 -3.87
N ALA A 343 11.84 2.41 -5.02
CA ALA A 343 13.13 1.98 -5.58
C ALA A 343 14.31 2.38 -4.69
N ARG A 344 14.27 3.58 -4.12
CA ARG A 344 15.26 4.03 -3.14
C ARG A 344 15.29 3.12 -1.92
N LEU A 345 14.13 2.74 -1.39
CA LEU A 345 14.03 1.83 -0.25
C LEU A 345 14.69 0.48 -0.53
N ARG A 346 14.48 -0.09 -1.72
CA ARG A 346 15.17 -1.34 -2.14
C ARG A 346 16.69 -1.20 -2.13
N GLY A 347 17.22 -0.03 -2.52
CA GLY A 347 18.64 0.28 -2.40
C GLY A 347 19.13 0.30 -0.96
N ILE A 348 18.35 0.89 -0.05
CA ILE A 348 18.66 0.90 1.40
C ILE A 348 18.65 -0.53 1.96
N HIS A 349 17.66 -1.34 1.60
CA HIS A 349 17.59 -2.75 2.02
C HIS A 349 18.81 -3.55 1.57
N SER A 350 19.26 -3.38 0.31
CA SER A 350 20.50 -4.04 -0.17
C SER A 350 21.68 -3.69 0.72
N LEU A 351 21.89 -2.39 1.00
CA LEU A 351 23.00 -1.93 1.85
C LEU A 351 22.94 -2.52 3.27
N TRP A 352 21.74 -2.64 3.84
CA TRP A 352 21.56 -3.24 5.18
C TRP A 352 21.90 -4.73 5.20
N ARG A 353 21.49 -5.48 4.16
CA ARG A 353 21.79 -6.91 4.04
C ARG A 353 23.29 -7.14 3.78
N ASP A 354 23.88 -6.36 2.89
CA ASP A 354 25.32 -6.41 2.59
C ASP A 354 26.19 -6.06 3.82
N SER A 355 25.67 -5.24 4.73
CA SER A 355 26.36 -4.91 5.99
C SER A 355 26.15 -5.96 7.09
N ALA A 356 25.08 -6.77 7.00
CA ALA A 356 24.76 -7.82 7.96
C ALA A 356 25.48 -9.14 7.63
N ASP A 357 25.71 -9.41 6.35
CA ASP A 357 26.40 -10.60 5.87
C ASP A 357 27.75 -10.23 5.25
N GLY A 358 28.84 -10.69 5.87
CA GLY A 358 30.12 -10.89 5.20
C GLY A 358 30.02 -11.98 4.12
N GLY A 359 29.24 -11.73 3.05
CA GLY A 359 29.20 -12.53 1.83
C GLY A 359 28.24 -13.73 1.82
N VAL A 360 26.94 -13.50 2.00
CA VAL A 360 25.90 -14.46 1.54
C VAL A 360 24.90 -13.71 0.65
N PRO A 361 24.66 -14.16 -0.60
CA PRO A 361 23.81 -13.44 -1.53
C PRO A 361 22.32 -13.54 -1.13
N PRO A 362 21.50 -12.52 -1.42
CA PRO A 362 20.12 -12.47 -0.97
C PRO A 362 19.24 -13.49 -1.70
N LEU A 363 18.32 -14.11 -0.94
CA LEU A 363 17.12 -14.75 -1.49
C LEU A 363 16.28 -13.66 -2.17
N LEU A 364 16.30 -13.65 -3.51
CA LEU A 364 15.47 -12.78 -4.35
C LEU A 364 13.98 -12.97 -4.01
N PRO A 365 13.21 -11.87 -3.86
CA PRO A 365 11.75 -11.97 -3.90
C PRO A 365 11.32 -12.44 -5.29
N LEU A 366 10.43 -13.43 -5.32
CA LEU A 366 9.82 -13.95 -6.54
C LEU A 366 9.30 -12.82 -7.43
N GLU A 367 9.93 -12.72 -8.59
CA GLU A 367 9.73 -11.76 -9.66
C GLU A 367 8.25 -11.53 -10.07
N HIS A 368 7.78 -10.29 -9.87
CA HIS A 368 6.62 -9.73 -10.59
C HIS A 368 6.79 -9.73 -12.12
N THR A 369 8.01 -9.91 -12.63
CA THR A 369 8.34 -10.02 -14.06
C THR A 369 7.87 -11.34 -14.70
N ALA A 370 7.69 -12.42 -13.93
CA ALA A 370 7.15 -13.67 -14.47
C ALA A 370 5.68 -13.55 -14.91
N PHE A 371 4.90 -12.70 -14.23
CA PHE A 371 3.51 -12.41 -14.59
C PHE A 371 3.42 -11.60 -15.89
N LEU A 372 4.23 -10.55 -16.04
CA LEU A 372 4.29 -9.76 -17.27
C LEU A 372 4.78 -10.60 -18.46
N LYS A 373 5.77 -11.49 -18.27
CA LYS A 373 6.22 -12.41 -19.32
C LYS A 373 5.14 -13.43 -19.71
N ARG A 374 4.35 -13.94 -18.74
CA ARG A 374 3.22 -14.84 -19.03
C ARG A 374 2.06 -14.14 -19.71
N CYS A 375 1.78 -12.88 -19.37
CA CYS A 375 0.74 -12.09 -20.04
C CYS A 375 1.15 -11.66 -21.46
N LEU A 376 2.43 -11.34 -21.70
CA LEU A 376 2.95 -11.01 -23.03
C LEU A 376 3.05 -12.22 -23.97
N MET A 377 3.23 -13.44 -23.44
CA MET A 377 3.22 -14.67 -24.24
C MET A 377 1.83 -15.27 -24.46
N ALA A 378 0.77 -14.71 -23.87
CA ALA A 378 -0.61 -15.17 -24.03
C ALA A 378 -1.41 -14.41 -25.11
N LEU A 379 -0.76 -13.55 -25.90
CA LEU A 379 -1.36 -12.93 -27.08
C LEU A 379 -1.00 -13.75 -28.33
N PRO A 380 -1.98 -14.25 -29.10
CA PRO A 380 -1.69 -14.76 -30.43
C PRO A 380 -1.19 -13.60 -31.31
N SER A 381 -0.01 -13.77 -31.88
CA SER A 381 0.49 -12.94 -32.97
C SER A 381 -0.47 -13.03 -34.17
N ALA A 382 -1.42 -12.11 -34.26
CA ALA A 382 -2.20 -11.89 -35.46
C ALA A 382 -1.40 -10.99 -36.43
N ALA A 383 -0.50 -11.60 -37.19
CA ALA A 383 0.00 -11.03 -38.43
C ALA A 383 -0.90 -11.52 -39.57
N ALA A 384 -1.46 -10.55 -40.31
CA ALA A 384 -2.41 -10.73 -41.36
C ALA A 384 -1.83 -11.45 -42.59
N THR A 385 -2.55 -12.45 -43.10
CA THR A 385 -2.72 -12.68 -44.55
C THR A 385 -4.14 -13.20 -44.77
N ALA A 386 -4.88 -12.48 -45.60
CA ALA A 386 -6.22 -12.81 -46.03
C ALA A 386 -6.21 -14.02 -46.98
N ASP A 387 -7.11 -14.99 -46.76
CA ASP A 387 -7.79 -15.68 -47.86
C ASP A 387 -9.15 -16.21 -47.39
N ALA A 388 -10.17 -15.92 -48.18
CA ALA A 388 -11.56 -16.21 -47.92
C ALA A 388 -11.99 -17.39 -48.80
N SER A 389 -11.92 -18.63 -48.28
CA SER A 389 -12.85 -19.69 -48.67
C SER A 389 -12.65 -20.96 -47.82
N ARG A 390 -13.79 -21.52 -47.36
CA ARG A 390 -14.08 -22.92 -46.94
C ARG A 390 -14.48 -23.14 -45.48
N SER A 391 -15.60 -23.87 -45.35
CA SER A 391 -16.30 -24.38 -44.17
C SER A 391 -15.60 -25.60 -43.52
N PRO A 392 -15.93 -25.98 -42.26
CA PRO A 392 -15.09 -26.85 -41.44
C PRO A 392 -15.44 -28.35 -41.56
N PRO A 393 -14.54 -29.27 -41.13
CA PRO A 393 -14.95 -30.62 -40.75
C PRO A 393 -14.66 -30.98 -39.28
N LYS A 394 -15.49 -31.91 -38.80
CA LYS A 394 -15.50 -32.60 -37.50
C LYS A 394 -14.36 -33.63 -37.39
N HIS A 395 -13.90 -33.86 -36.15
CA HIS A 395 -13.23 -35.04 -35.56
C HIS A 395 -12.31 -35.91 -36.43
N ILE A 396 -11.12 -36.28 -35.89
CA ILE A 396 -10.74 -37.68 -35.64
C ILE A 396 -9.37 -37.75 -34.91
N LEU A 397 -9.36 -38.62 -33.91
CA LEU A 397 -8.22 -39.12 -33.14
C LEU A 397 -7.28 -39.99 -33.99
N ASP A 398 -6.11 -40.29 -33.43
CA ASP A 398 -5.15 -41.33 -33.83
C ASP A 398 -4.25 -41.01 -35.02
N SER A 399 -2.97 -40.82 -34.71
CA SER A 399 -1.86 -41.21 -35.60
C SER A 399 -0.49 -41.09 -34.90
N TYR A 400 0.04 -42.26 -34.55
CA TYR A 400 1.45 -42.67 -34.60
C TYR A 400 2.44 -42.27 -33.48
N LEU A 401 2.50 -43.16 -32.48
CA LEU A 401 3.75 -43.74 -31.97
C LEU A 401 4.51 -44.47 -33.10
N ILE A 402 5.85 -44.45 -33.08
CA ILE A 402 6.75 -45.64 -33.10
C ILE A 402 8.24 -45.26 -33.38
N LEU A 403 9.14 -45.97 -32.66
CA LEU A 403 10.62 -46.11 -32.74
C LEU A 403 11.46 -45.07 -31.96
N SER A 404 11.87 -45.37 -30.71
CA SER A 404 13.01 -46.23 -30.27
C SER A 404 14.36 -45.54 -30.51
N SER A 405 15.38 -45.55 -29.65
CA SER A 405 15.71 -46.31 -28.44
C SER A 405 17.07 -45.78 -27.95
N THR A 406 17.26 -45.60 -26.64
CA THR A 406 18.36 -46.12 -25.79
C THR A 406 18.41 -45.34 -24.46
N GLY A 407 18.58 -46.09 -23.35
CA GLY A 407 18.30 -45.73 -21.95
C GLY A 407 19.05 -44.53 -21.37
N TRP A 408 18.81 -44.06 -20.14
CA TRP A 408 18.60 -44.76 -18.85
C TRP A 408 17.59 -43.93 -17.99
N LEU A 409 16.43 -44.45 -17.54
CA LEU A 409 16.14 -45.19 -16.28
C LEU A 409 16.74 -44.59 -14.99
N TRP A 410 15.97 -43.80 -14.20
CA TRP A 410 15.11 -44.28 -13.10
C TRP A 410 14.51 -43.16 -12.22
N LEU A 411 13.28 -43.44 -11.75
CA LEU A 411 12.51 -42.85 -10.63
C LEU A 411 11.56 -41.66 -10.88
N ILE A 412 10.49 -41.93 -11.63
CA ILE A 412 9.12 -41.65 -11.16
C ILE A 412 8.35 -42.96 -11.27
N SER A 413 7.93 -43.50 -10.13
CA SER A 413 6.98 -44.60 -10.05
C SER A 413 6.13 -44.35 -8.82
N VAL A 414 4.84 -44.05 -9.03
CA VAL A 414 3.74 -44.99 -8.81
C VAL A 414 2.46 -44.16 -8.90
N CYS A 415 1.80 -44.26 -10.04
CA CYS A 415 0.36 -44.10 -10.14
C CYS A 415 -0.14 -45.25 -11.02
N VAL A 416 -1.31 -45.75 -10.66
CA VAL A 416 -2.13 -46.80 -11.29
C VAL A 416 -1.91 -48.22 -10.76
N ALA A 417 -2.67 -48.56 -9.72
CA ALA A 417 -3.33 -49.86 -9.63
C ALA A 417 -4.71 -49.69 -8.97
N LEU A 418 -5.68 -50.43 -9.51
CA LEU A 418 -6.99 -50.82 -8.96
C LEU A 418 -8.24 -49.98 -9.31
N ILE A 419 -8.72 -50.33 -10.50
CA ILE A 419 -10.11 -50.41 -10.96
C ILE A 419 -10.96 -51.33 -10.03
N TYR A 420 -12.13 -50.81 -9.65
CA TYR A 420 -13.43 -51.45 -9.33
C TYR A 420 -13.71 -52.22 -8.02
N SER A 421 -14.86 -51.80 -7.47
CA SER A 421 -15.85 -52.53 -6.65
C SER A 421 -15.61 -52.66 -5.15
N ILE A 422 -16.38 -51.91 -4.33
CA ILE A 422 -17.61 -52.40 -3.67
C ILE A 422 -18.32 -51.24 -2.94
N THR A 423 -19.64 -51.33 -3.02
CA THR A 423 -20.74 -50.42 -2.66
C THR A 423 -21.06 -50.38 -1.16
N TRP A 424 -21.89 -49.40 -0.75
CA TRP A 424 -22.63 -49.21 0.53
C TRP A 424 -21.83 -48.44 1.62
N MET A 425 -22.33 -47.45 2.37
CA MET A 425 -23.70 -47.01 2.67
C MET A 425 -23.63 -45.63 3.39
N PHE A 426 -24.64 -44.79 3.16
CA PHE A 426 -24.99 -43.49 3.79
C PHE A 426 -24.23 -42.22 3.40
#